data_AF-A0A7K8G0S7-F1
#
_entry.id   AF-A0A7K8G0S7-F1
#
_cell.length_a   1.000
_cell.length_b   1.000
_cell.length_c   1.000
_cell.angle_alpha   90.00
_cell.angle_beta   90.00
_cell.angle_gamma   90.00
#
_symmetry.space_group_name_H-M   'P 1'
#
loop_
_entity.id
_entity.type
_entity.pdbx_description
1 polymer ?
#
loop_
_entity_poly.entity_id
_entity_poly.type
_entity_poly.pdbx_seq_one_letter_code
_entity_poly.pdbx_strand_id
1 'polypeptide(L)'
;ELWASFRGRRMGGRELPLPPGYRGVLLRGGEPGEPPLGGPEDPQAGWVTVTGSFGAITDWGADAAPLPGRGLARALQWGPLAQAV
;
A
#
# COMPACT_ATOMS: atom_id res chain seq x y z
N GLU A 1 5.28 -19.41 -1.58
CA GLU A 1 6.32 -18.48 -1.07
C GLU A 1 7.12 -17.96 -2.25
N LEU A 2 7.46 -16.67 -2.24
CA LEU A 2 8.16 -16.00 -3.34
C LEU A 2 9.63 -15.80 -2.95
N TRP A 3 10.54 -15.84 -3.93
CA TRP A 3 11.96 -15.60 -3.69
C TRP A 3 12.48 -14.57 -4.69
N ALA A 4 13.30 -13.64 -4.19
CA ALA A 4 13.95 -12.62 -5.00
C ALA A 4 15.35 -12.31 -4.46
N SER A 5 16.11 -11.51 -5.21
CA SER A 5 17.36 -10.91 -4.75
C SER A 5 17.27 -9.40 -4.89
N PHE A 6 17.72 -8.67 -3.87
CA PHE A 6 17.81 -7.22 -3.89
C PHE A 6 19.20 -6.80 -3.44
N ARG A 7 19.94 -6.13 -4.33
CA ARG A 7 21.34 -5.72 -4.10
C ARG A 7 22.24 -6.89 -3.66
N GLY A 8 22.05 -8.06 -4.28
CA GLY A 8 22.82 -9.27 -3.97
C GLY A 8 22.39 -10.00 -2.69
N ARG A 9 21.39 -9.50 -1.96
CA ARG A 9 20.84 -10.16 -0.76
C ARG A 9 19.59 -10.94 -1.10
N ARG A 10 19.47 -12.16 -0.56
CA ARG A 10 18.28 -13.00 -0.74
C ARG A 10 17.10 -12.42 0.05
N MET A 11 15.92 -12.46 -0.54
CA MET A 11 14.67 -12.06 0.10
C MET A 11 13.63 -13.16 -0.02
N GLY A 12 12.96 -13.46 1.09
CA GLY A 12 11.76 -14.30 1.10
C GLY A 12 10.53 -13.41 1.10
N GLY A 13 9.59 -13.68 0.21
CA GLY A 13 8.37 -12.91 0.01
C GLY A 13 7.13 -13.70 0.37
N ARG A 14 6.16 -12.99 0.96
CA ARG A 14 4.81 -13.50 1.19
C ARG A 14 3.80 -12.54 0.60
N GLU A 15 2.98 -13.05 -0.32
CA GLU A 15 1.86 -12.29 -0.84
C GLU A 15 0.77 -12.15 0.23
N LEU A 16 0.28 -10.92 0.42
CA LEU A 16 -0.77 -10.58 1.36
C LEU A 16 -1.94 -9.99 0.55
N PRO A 17 -3.08 -10.70 0.46
CA PRO A 17 -4.29 -10.12 -0.11
C PRO A 17 -4.80 -8.99 0.78
N LEU A 18 -5.44 -7.99 0.17
CA LEU A 18 -6.12 -6.94 0.94
C LEU A 18 -7.39 -7.48 1.60
N PRO A 19 -7.85 -6.86 2.71
CA PRO A 19 -9.08 -7.26 3.37
C PRO A 19 -10.29 -7.21 2.42
N PRO A 20 -11.29 -8.09 2.57
CA PRO A 20 -12.49 -8.07 1.73
C PRO A 20 -13.16 -6.70 1.74
N GLY A 21 -13.55 -6.21 0.57
CA GLY A 21 -14.15 -4.87 0.40
C GLY A 21 -13.15 -3.72 0.34
N TYR A 22 -11.85 -3.98 0.52
CA TYR A 22 -10.80 -2.96 0.39
C TYR A 22 -10.06 -3.07 -0.95
N ARG A 23 -9.56 -1.92 -1.42
CA ARG A 23 -8.67 -1.80 -2.57
C ARG A 23 -7.49 -0.89 -2.20
N GLY A 24 -6.29 -1.27 -2.61
CA GLY A 24 -5.11 -0.45 -2.46
C GLY A 24 -5.04 0.56 -3.59
N VAL A 25 -4.69 1.80 -3.27
CA VAL A 25 -4.51 2.89 -4.25
C VAL A 25 -3.14 3.51 -4.10
N LEU A 26 -2.55 3.90 -5.23
CA LEU A 26 -1.31 4.67 -5.28
C LEU A 26 -1.69 6.13 -5.47
N LEU A 27 -1.29 6.97 -4.52
CA LEU A 27 -1.54 8.41 -4.56
C LEU A 27 -0.24 9.14 -4.88
N ARG A 28 -0.30 10.08 -5.83
CA ARG A 28 0.76 11.05 -6.09
C ARG A 28 0.27 12.42 -5.62
N GLY A 29 1.01 13.05 -4.73
CA GLY A 29 0.75 14.45 -4.35
C GLY A 29 1.00 15.38 -5.54
N GLY A 30 0.17 16.41 -5.67
CA GLY A 30 0.41 17.49 -6.62
C GLY A 30 1.65 18.28 -6.24
N GLU A 31 2.39 18.76 -7.24
CA GLU A 31 3.48 19.70 -7.01
C GLU A 31 2.91 21.07 -6.59
N PRO A 32 3.56 21.80 -5.67
CA PRO A 32 3.14 23.15 -5.32
C PRO A 32 3.10 24.04 -6.58
N GLY A 33 1.92 24.54 -6.94
CA GLY A 33 1.72 25.43 -8.09
C GLY A 33 1.21 24.76 -9.37
N GLU A 34 1.03 23.43 -9.40
CA GLU A 34 0.26 22.79 -10.47
C GLU A 34 -1.25 22.83 -10.11
N PRO A 35 -2.11 23.40 -10.98
CA PRO A 35 -3.54 23.40 -10.72
C PRO A 35 -4.09 21.97 -10.77
N PRO A 36 -5.03 21.61 -9.89
CA PRO A 36 -5.67 20.29 -9.94
C PRO A 36 -6.36 20.10 -11.29
N LEU A 37 -6.13 18.95 -11.92
CA LEU A 37 -6.85 18.56 -13.15
C LEU A 37 -8.35 18.39 -12.83
N GLY A 38 -9.13 19.45 -13.04
CA GLY A 38 -10.59 19.44 -12.92
C GLY A 38 -11.17 19.62 -11.50
N GLY A 39 -10.41 20.21 -10.56
CA GLY A 39 -10.86 20.50 -9.18
C GLY A 39 -11.18 21.97 -8.93
N PRO A 40 -11.91 22.32 -7.85
CA PRO A 40 -12.19 23.71 -7.51
C PRO A 40 -10.88 24.46 -7.23
N GLU A 41 -10.81 25.70 -7.72
CA GLU A 41 -9.68 26.63 -7.62
C GLU A 41 -9.48 27.16 -6.18
N ASP A 42 -9.37 26.28 -5.19
CA ASP A 42 -8.86 26.67 -3.88
C ASP A 42 -7.33 26.50 -3.88
N PRO A 43 -6.53 27.56 -4.10
CA PRO A 43 -5.08 27.49 -4.15
C PRO A 43 -4.43 27.03 -2.83
N GLN A 44 -5.20 26.92 -1.73
CA GLN A 44 -4.74 26.43 -0.44
C GLN A 44 -4.95 24.91 -0.24
N ALA A 45 -5.78 24.27 -1.06
CA ALA A 45 -6.09 22.85 -0.93
C ALA A 45 -5.06 21.98 -1.68
N GLY A 46 -4.18 21.31 -0.92
CA GLY A 46 -3.30 20.29 -1.50
C GLY A 46 -4.12 19.19 -2.17
N TRP A 47 -3.75 18.79 -3.39
CA TRP A 47 -4.44 17.73 -4.14
C TRP A 47 -3.57 16.48 -4.28
N VAL A 48 -4.24 15.34 -4.47
CA VAL A 48 -3.61 14.06 -4.77
C VAL A 48 -4.30 13.41 -5.96
N THR A 49 -3.52 12.77 -6.83
CA THR A 49 -4.05 11.99 -7.96
C THR A 49 -3.83 10.51 -7.72
N VAL A 50 -4.87 9.71 -8.00
CA VAL A 50 -4.78 8.25 -8.04
C VAL A 50 -4.04 7.84 -9.31
N THR A 51 -2.86 7.24 -9.16
CA THR A 51 -2.02 6.81 -10.29
C THR A 51 -2.10 5.31 -10.57
N GLY A 52 -2.68 4.54 -9.65
CA GLY A 52 -2.83 3.10 -9.80
C GLY A 52 -3.61 2.47 -8.66
N SER A 53 -3.93 1.18 -8.82
CA SER A 53 -4.57 0.40 -7.78
C SER A 53 -4.06 -1.04 -7.74
N PHE A 54 -4.21 -1.69 -6.59
CA PHE A 54 -3.76 -3.06 -6.36
C PHE A 54 -4.71 -3.81 -5.43
N GLY A 55 -4.74 -5.15 -5.56
CA GLY A 55 -5.55 -6.05 -4.74
C GLY A 55 -4.74 -6.91 -3.74
N ALA A 56 -3.42 -6.94 -3.88
CA ALA A 56 -2.51 -7.65 -3.00
C ALA A 56 -1.16 -6.93 -2.94
N ILE A 57 -0.42 -7.12 -1.85
CA ILE A 57 0.93 -6.59 -1.66
C ILE A 57 1.84 -7.71 -1.18
N THR A 58 3.06 -7.79 -1.73
CA THR A 58 4.06 -8.75 -1.27
C THR A 58 4.91 -8.13 -0.16
N ASP A 59 4.89 -8.75 1.02
CA ASP A 59 5.75 -8.40 2.14
C ASP A 59 7.06 -9.20 2.04
N TRP A 60 8.19 -8.49 2.03
CA TRP A 60 9.52 -9.06 1.81
C TRP A 60 10.36 -8.99 3.08
N GLY A 61 10.90 -10.14 3.47
CA GLY A 61 11.84 -10.28 4.58
C GLY A 61 13.25 -10.58 4.09
N ALA A 62 14.25 -10.18 4.87
CA ALA A 62 15.64 -10.53 4.62
C ALA A 62 15.85 -12.02 4.87
N ASP A 63 16.36 -12.74 3.86
CA ASP A 63 16.74 -14.17 3.87
C ASP A 63 15.61 -15.18 4.15
N ALA A 64 14.45 -14.75 4.65
CA ALA A 64 13.25 -15.55 4.87
C ALA A 64 11.98 -14.71 4.68
N ALA A 65 10.85 -15.38 4.43
CA ALA A 65 9.55 -14.71 4.36
C ALA A 65 9.10 -14.20 5.73
N PRO A 66 8.46 -13.02 5.83
CA PRO A 66 7.94 -12.51 7.09
C PRO A 66 6.96 -13.49 7.75
N LEU A 67 7.03 -13.61 9.08
CA LEU A 67 6.14 -14.50 9.84
C LEU A 67 4.67 -14.09 9.70
N PRO A 68 3.73 -15.04 9.66
CA PRO A 68 2.31 -14.72 9.53
C PRO A 68 1.81 -14.00 10.77
N GLY A 69 0.84 -13.09 10.60
CA GLY A 69 0.18 -12.40 11.73
C GLY A 69 1.07 -11.42 12.52
N ARG A 70 2.19 -10.99 11.93
CA ARG A 70 3.10 -9.95 12.44
C ARG A 70 3.19 -8.79 11.45
N GLY A 71 3.69 -7.64 11.89
CA GLY A 71 3.95 -6.48 11.02
C GLY A 71 2.75 -6.10 10.15
N LEU A 72 2.99 -5.95 8.85
CA LEU A 72 1.97 -5.57 7.87
C LEU A 72 0.79 -6.55 7.84
N ALA A 73 1.04 -7.86 7.92
CA ALA A 73 -0.02 -8.86 7.94
C ALA A 73 -0.98 -8.68 9.13
N ARG A 74 -0.48 -8.23 10.29
CA ARG A 74 -1.32 -7.88 11.45
C ARG A 74 -2.07 -6.57 11.23
N ALA A 75 -1.41 -5.56 10.68
CA ALA A 75 -2.03 -4.27 10.42
C ALA A 75 -3.24 -4.39 9.46
N LEU A 76 -3.14 -5.23 8.43
CA LEU A 76 -4.25 -5.49 7.51
C LEU A 76 -5.49 -6.12 8.19
N GLN A 77 -5.33 -6.76 9.36
CA GLN A 77 -6.46 -7.28 10.12
C GLN A 77 -7.28 -6.20 10.83
N TRP A 78 -6.78 -4.96 10.90
CA TRP A 78 -7.50 -3.86 11.54
C TRP A 78 -8.78 -3.48 10.81
N GLY A 79 -8.81 -3.48 9.47
CA GLY A 79 -9.97 -3.03 8.69
C GLY A 79 -11.28 -3.74 9.10
N PRO A 80 -11.33 -5.09 9.08
CA PRO A 80 -12.50 -5.82 9.54
C PRO A 80 -12.85 -5.57 11.01
N LEU A 81 -11.87 -5.39 11.90
CA LEU A 81 -12.11 -5.10 13.31
C LEU A 81 -12.74 -3.71 13.50
N ALA A 82 -12.26 -2.71 12.77
CA ALA A 82 -12.76 -1.34 12.84
C ALA A 82 -14.22 -1.22 12.39
N GLN A 83 -14.65 -2.06 11.44
CA GLN A 83 -16.04 -2.09 10.95
C GLN A 83 -17.02 -2.75 11.94
N ALA A 84 -16.51 -3.51 12.91
CA ALA A 84 -17.33 -4.21 13.89
C ALA A 84 -17.55 -3.42 15.20
N VAL A 85 -16.90 -2.26 15.34
CA VAL A 85 -17.02 -1.33 16.49
C VAL A 85 -17.99 -0.22 16.14
#